data_AF-A0A1Y6AIF5-F1
#
_entry.id   AF-A0A1Y6AIF5-F1
#
_cell.length_a   1.000
_cell.length_b   1.000
_cell.length_c   1.000
_cell.angle_alpha   90.00
_cell.angle_beta   90.00
_cell.angle_gamma   90.00
#
_symmetry.space_group_name_H-M   'P 1'
#
loop_
_entity.id
_entity.type
_entity.pdbx_description
1 polymer ?
#
loop_
_entity_poly.entity_id
_entity_poly.type
_entity_poly.pdbx_seq_one_letter_code
_entity_poly.pdbx_strand_id
1 'polypeptide(L)'
;MGKEIKRYVMCTLIFTWILWGLLINLIKFNITTFGTPLAMIVFVFGGIMPAIVAISLKKKYGSKEDFRVFIKNVVNPKYHFLWYILIVVLAFISCYLPIIFGGATMQKPLYVALLSFPIMIVGGGLEEIGWRGFLQPALQKRFSAFFSTIIVSFIWAIWHWPLWFIPGTNQTQGIL
;
A
#
# COMPACT_ATOMS: atom_id res chain seq x y z
N MET A 1 -0.52 21.94 -8.53
CA MET A 1 0.05 20.93 -7.61
C MET A 1 1.46 21.36 -7.20
N GLY A 2 1.86 21.23 -5.94
CA GLY A 2 3.21 21.63 -5.50
C GLY A 2 4.30 20.81 -6.19
N LYS A 3 5.48 21.40 -6.43
CA LYS A 3 6.62 20.70 -7.07
C LYS A 3 6.97 19.38 -6.37
N GLU A 4 6.86 19.33 -5.04
CA GLU A 4 7.11 18.14 -4.24
C GLU A 4 6.07 17.04 -4.44
N ILE A 5 4.78 17.39 -4.43
CA ILE A 5 3.68 16.42 -4.68
C ILE A 5 3.84 15.82 -6.06
N LYS A 6 4.13 16.64 -7.09
CA LYS A 6 4.34 16.15 -8.46
C LYS A 6 5.51 15.19 -8.54
N ARG A 7 6.65 15.52 -7.93
CA ARG A 7 7.82 14.63 -7.87
C ARG A 7 7.49 13.32 -7.18
N TYR A 8 6.82 13.38 -6.02
CA TYR A 8 6.44 12.19 -5.26
C TYR A 8 5.56 11.24 -6.08
N VAL A 9 4.47 11.75 -6.65
CA VAL A 9 3.53 10.93 -7.42
C VAL A 9 4.20 10.34 -8.66
N MET A 10 4.94 11.16 -9.43
CA MET A 10 5.62 10.69 -10.63
C MET A 10 6.67 9.62 -10.31
N CYS A 11 7.57 9.86 -9.34
CA CYS A 11 8.59 8.88 -8.99
C CYS A 11 7.97 7.60 -8.44
N THR A 12 6.96 7.70 -7.57
CA THR A 12 6.29 6.52 -6.99
C THR A 12 5.65 5.67 -8.08
N LEU A 13 4.87 6.28 -9.00
CA LEU A 13 4.24 5.55 -10.10
C LEU A 13 5.28 4.94 -11.03
N ILE A 14 6.27 5.72 -11.49
CA ILE A 14 7.30 5.24 -12.43
C ILE A 14 8.07 4.05 -11.85
N PHE A 15 8.61 4.17 -10.63
CA PHE A 15 9.42 3.09 -10.06
C PHE A 15 8.59 1.85 -9.74
N THR A 16 7.37 2.02 -9.23
CA THR A 16 6.46 0.89 -8.99
C THR A 16 6.12 0.18 -10.29
N TRP A 17 5.70 0.94 -11.32
CA TRP A 17 5.26 0.37 -12.58
C TRP A 17 6.41 -0.26 -13.36
N ILE A 18 7.64 0.23 -13.23
CA ILE A 18 8.82 -0.44 -13.77
C ILE A 18 9.04 -1.80 -13.09
N LEU A 19 8.98 -1.87 -11.76
CA LEU A 19 9.21 -3.11 -11.02
C LEU A 19 8.10 -4.13 -11.28
N TRP A 20 6.85 -3.72 -11.21
CA TRP A 20 5.72 -4.59 -11.52
C TRP A 20 5.65 -4.93 -13.01
N GLY A 21 5.99 -3.99 -13.90
CA GLY A 21 6.16 -4.24 -15.33
C GLY A 21 7.24 -5.30 -15.62
N LEU A 22 8.38 -5.21 -14.94
CA LEU A 22 9.41 -6.24 -15.00
C LEU A 22 8.87 -7.60 -14.53
N LEU A 23 8.18 -7.63 -13.39
CA LEU A 23 7.58 -8.86 -12.86
C LEU A 23 6.57 -9.50 -13.84
N ILE A 24 5.71 -8.70 -14.48
CA ILE A 24 4.77 -9.18 -15.50
C ILE A 24 5.53 -9.92 -16.61
N ASN A 25 6.61 -9.32 -17.12
CA ASN A 25 7.41 -9.92 -18.17
C ASN A 25 8.14 -11.18 -17.69
N LEU A 26 8.75 -11.17 -16.50
CA LEU A 26 9.42 -12.34 -15.93
C LEU A 26 8.47 -13.54 -15.81
N ILE A 27 7.22 -13.30 -15.41
CA ILE A 27 6.21 -14.36 -15.34
C ILE A 27 5.76 -14.81 -16.73
N LYS A 28 5.49 -13.88 -17.65
CA LYS A 28 5.06 -14.21 -19.03
C LYS A 28 6.11 -15.00 -19.82
N PHE A 29 7.39 -14.74 -19.60
CA PHE A 29 8.49 -15.47 -20.23
C PHE A 29 8.85 -16.78 -19.49
N ASN A 30 8.04 -17.20 -18.51
CA ASN A 30 8.27 -18.41 -17.70
C ASN A 30 9.62 -18.42 -16.96
N ILE A 31 10.21 -17.26 -16.69
CA ILE A 31 11.45 -17.13 -15.90
C ILE A 31 11.14 -17.36 -14.42
N THR A 32 9.94 -16.98 -13.99
CA THR A 32 9.47 -17.18 -12.62
C THR A 32 7.95 -17.32 -12.56
N THR A 33 7.41 -17.74 -11.42
CA THR A 33 5.97 -17.77 -11.15
C THR A 33 5.64 -16.95 -9.91
N PHE A 34 4.41 -16.42 -9.84
CA PHE A 34 3.97 -15.71 -8.65
C PHE A 34 3.97 -16.66 -7.45
N GLY A 35 4.59 -16.21 -6.35
CA GLY A 35 4.80 -17.00 -5.13
C GLY A 35 6.23 -17.50 -4.95
N THR A 36 7.07 -17.47 -5.99
CA THR A 36 8.50 -17.76 -5.83
C THR A 36 9.23 -16.61 -5.10
N PRO A 37 10.40 -16.88 -4.49
CA PRO A 37 11.19 -15.83 -3.83
C PRO A 37 11.52 -14.65 -4.76
N LEU A 38 11.94 -14.92 -6.00
CA LEU A 38 12.27 -13.87 -6.97
C LEU A 38 11.05 -12.97 -7.26
N ALA A 39 9.89 -13.59 -7.55
CA ALA A 39 8.67 -12.85 -7.84
C ALA A 39 8.22 -12.01 -6.64
N MET A 40 8.26 -12.58 -5.44
CA MET A 40 7.86 -11.90 -4.20
C MET A 40 8.78 -10.73 -3.86
N ILE A 41 10.09 -10.85 -4.08
CA ILE A 41 11.03 -9.75 -3.89
C ILE A 41 10.67 -8.58 -4.81
N VAL A 42 10.55 -8.82 -6.13
CA VAL A 42 10.22 -7.75 -7.09
C VAL A 42 8.85 -7.13 -6.77
N PHE A 43 7.87 -7.97 -6.41
CA PHE A 43 6.52 -7.55 -6.03
C PHE A 43 6.53 -6.61 -4.82
N VAL A 44 7.16 -7.03 -3.72
CA VAL A 44 7.24 -6.27 -2.46
C VAL A 44 8.03 -4.98 -2.66
N PHE A 45 9.14 -5.01 -3.39
CA PHE A 45 9.91 -3.81 -3.70
C PHE A 45 9.09 -2.77 -4.47
N GLY A 46 8.23 -3.21 -5.40
CA GLY A 46 7.24 -2.34 -6.03
C GLY A 46 6.24 -1.78 -5.01
N GLY A 47 5.71 -2.64 -4.14
CA GLY A 47 4.76 -2.28 -3.08
C GLY A 47 5.26 -1.20 -2.11
N ILE A 48 6.52 -1.29 -1.68
CA ILE A 48 7.10 -0.36 -0.68
C ILE A 48 7.65 0.94 -1.29
N MET A 49 7.56 1.11 -2.61
CA MET A 49 8.08 2.29 -3.31
C MET A 49 7.47 3.63 -2.83
N PRO A 50 6.17 3.74 -2.46
CA PRO A 50 5.61 4.94 -1.84
C PRO A 50 6.38 5.39 -0.59
N ALA A 51 6.87 4.44 0.24
CA ALA A 51 7.67 4.72 1.41
C ALA A 51 9.08 5.20 1.04
N ILE A 52 9.75 4.45 0.15
CA ILE A 52 11.12 4.73 -0.30
C ILE A 52 11.19 6.14 -0.91
N VAL A 53 10.25 6.48 -1.79
CA VAL A 53 10.21 7.77 -2.47
C VAL A 53 9.90 8.90 -1.47
N ALA A 54 8.97 8.71 -0.53
CA ALA A 54 8.68 9.70 0.51
C ALA A 54 9.90 10.00 1.38
N ILE A 55 10.55 8.95 1.91
CA ILE A 55 11.75 9.06 2.74
C ILE A 55 12.89 9.73 1.97
N SER A 56 13.11 9.34 0.71
CA SER A 56 14.17 9.90 -0.14
C SER A 56 13.95 11.38 -0.43
N LEU A 57 12.72 11.79 -0.75
CA LEU A 57 12.39 13.20 -0.99
C LEU A 57 12.51 14.03 0.28
N LYS A 58 12.02 13.52 1.42
CA LYS A 58 12.16 14.19 2.73
C LYS A 58 13.62 14.37 3.12
N LYS A 59 14.46 13.35 2.93
CA LYS A 59 15.90 13.42 3.21
C LYS A 59 16.64 14.39 2.28
N LYS A 60 16.24 14.48 1.01
CA LYS A 60 16.90 15.30 -0.01
C LYS A 60 16.51 16.78 0.04
N TYR A 61 15.24 17.08 0.31
CA TYR A 61 14.70 18.44 0.20
C TYR A 61 14.23 19.04 1.53
N GLY A 62 14.03 18.22 2.58
CA GLY A 62 13.67 18.70 3.91
C GLY A 62 14.88 19.04 4.77
N SER A 63 14.66 19.83 5.83
CA SER A 63 15.69 20.01 6.86
C SER A 63 15.90 18.72 7.67
N LYS A 64 17.03 18.62 8.38
CA LYS A 64 17.28 17.49 9.29
C LYS A 64 16.17 17.34 10.35
N GLU A 65 15.63 18.46 10.81
CA GLU A 65 14.55 18.47 11.80
C GLU A 65 13.22 18.00 11.19
N ASP A 66 12.86 18.48 9.99
CA ASP A 66 11.67 18.02 9.28
C ASP A 66 11.70 16.50 9.01
N PHE A 67 12.88 15.98 8.66
CA PHE A 67 13.08 14.56 8.45
C PHE A 67 12.92 13.77 9.75
N ARG A 68 13.49 14.26 10.86
CA ARG A 68 13.37 13.62 12.18
C ARG A 68 11.91 13.59 12.65
N VAL A 69 11.19 14.69 12.52
CA VAL A 69 9.76 14.77 12.85
C VAL A 69 8.94 13.81 11.99
N PHE A 70 9.22 13.74 10.68
CA PHE A 70 8.56 12.80 9.78
C PHE A 70 8.73 11.34 10.23
N ILE A 71 9.95 10.89 10.51
CA ILE A 71 10.21 9.51 10.98
C ILE A 71 9.56 9.25 12.34
N LYS A 72 9.61 10.22 13.26
CA LYS A 72 8.97 10.09 14.58
C LYS A 72 7.44 9.90 14.46
N ASN A 73 6.80 10.61 13.53
CA ASN A 73 5.36 10.49 13.30
C ASN A 73 4.98 9.15 12.66
N VAL A 74 5.88 8.54 11.88
CA VAL A 74 5.66 7.20 11.31
C VAL A 74 5.73 6.11 12.39
N VAL A 75 6.66 6.21 13.33
CA VAL A 75 6.97 5.13 14.29
C VAL A 75 6.16 5.22 15.60
N ASN A 76 5.54 6.37 15.91
CA ASN A 76 4.83 6.57 17.18
C ASN A 76 3.35 6.95 17.01
N PRO A 77 2.51 6.05 16.49
CA PRO A 77 1.07 6.27 16.42
C PRO A 77 0.45 6.17 17.82
N LYS A 78 0.27 7.31 18.50
CA LYS A 78 -0.52 7.37 19.74
C LYS A 78 -1.98 7.64 19.40
N TYR A 79 -2.75 6.59 19.15
CA TYR A 79 -4.19 6.71 18.94
C TYR A 79 -4.98 6.19 20.14
N HIS A 80 -6.18 6.71 20.31
CA HIS A 80 -7.11 6.25 21.33
C HIS A 80 -7.42 4.76 21.14
N PHE A 81 -7.44 3.98 22.23
CA PHE A 81 -7.57 2.51 22.20
C PHE A 81 -8.79 2.02 21.38
N LEU A 82 -9.88 2.79 21.39
CA LEU A 82 -11.10 2.52 20.61
C LEU A 82 -10.86 2.36 19.10
N TRP A 83 -9.87 3.06 18.53
CA TRP A 83 -9.55 2.92 17.10
C TRP A 83 -9.02 1.53 16.75
N TYR A 84 -8.26 0.91 17.67
CA TYR A 84 -7.78 -0.46 17.47
C TYR A 84 -8.93 -1.46 17.56
N ILE A 85 -9.86 -1.28 18.51
CA ILE A 85 -11.08 -2.10 18.60
C ILE A 85 -11.89 -1.97 17.32
N LEU A 86 -12.10 -0.74 16.84
CA LEU A 86 -12.85 -0.49 15.61
C LEU A 86 -12.24 -1.22 14.41
N ILE A 87 -10.91 -1.17 14.24
CA ILE A 87 -10.22 -1.88 13.14
C ILE A 87 -10.47 -3.40 13.22
N VAL A 88 -10.36 -3.99 14.41
CA VAL A 88 -10.61 -5.42 14.62
C VAL A 88 -12.06 -5.75 14.28
N VAL A 89 -13.02 -4.96 14.76
CA VAL A 89 -14.45 -5.16 14.46
C VAL A 89 -14.73 -5.06 12.96
N LEU A 90 -14.19 -4.04 12.28
CA LEU A 90 -14.36 -3.86 10.84
C LEU A 90 -13.74 -5.02 10.04
N ALA A 91 -12.58 -5.53 10.46
CA ALA A 91 -11.98 -6.72 9.85
C ALA A 91 -12.87 -7.96 10.02
N PHE A 92 -13.40 -8.19 11.23
CA PHE A 92 -14.36 -9.28 11.49
C PHE A 92 -15.61 -9.14 10.63
N ILE A 93 -16.23 -7.96 10.56
CA ILE A 93 -17.39 -7.72 9.70
C ILE A 93 -17.04 -8.03 8.25
N SER A 94 -15.89 -7.57 7.75
CA SER A 94 -15.47 -7.77 6.36
C SER A 94 -15.28 -9.24 6.00
N CYS A 95 -14.82 -10.08 6.94
CA CYS A 95 -14.62 -11.51 6.72
C CYS A 95 -15.90 -12.34 6.89
N TYR A 96 -16.75 -12.01 7.86
CA TYR A 96 -17.88 -12.88 8.27
C TYR A 96 -19.22 -12.47 7.67
N LEU A 97 -19.42 -11.19 7.35
CA LEU A 97 -20.68 -10.72 6.77
C LEU A 97 -21.02 -11.45 5.45
N PRO A 98 -20.08 -11.65 4.50
CA PRO A 98 -20.38 -12.40 3.28
C PRO A 98 -20.76 -13.87 3.52
N ILE A 99 -20.23 -14.49 4.58
CA ILE A 99 -20.54 -15.88 4.96
C ILE A 99 -21.98 -15.97 5.48
N ILE A 100 -22.37 -15.02 6.34
CA ILE A 100 -23.72 -14.97 6.93
C ILE A 100 -24.80 -14.83 5.85
N PHE A 101 -24.54 -14.02 4.81
CA PHE A 101 -25.45 -13.83 3.68
C PHE A 101 -25.32 -14.92 2.60
N GLY A 102 -24.54 -15.98 2.84
CA GLY A 102 -24.36 -17.09 1.90
C GLY A 102 -23.57 -16.74 0.64
N GLY A 103 -22.91 -15.57 0.60
CA GLY A 103 -22.10 -15.10 -0.52
C GLY A 103 -20.65 -15.59 -0.51
N ALA A 104 -20.21 -16.25 0.57
CA ALA A 104 -18.86 -16.81 0.70
C ALA A 104 -18.82 -18.04 1.62
N THR A 105 -17.80 -18.87 1.43
CA THR A 105 -17.47 -19.99 2.33
C THR A 105 -16.06 -19.83 2.91
N MET A 106 -15.84 -20.36 4.11
CA MET A 106 -14.54 -20.28 4.78
C MET A 106 -13.55 -21.26 4.13
N GLN A 107 -12.62 -20.74 3.32
CA GLN A 107 -11.65 -21.55 2.57
C GLN A 107 -10.43 -21.98 3.41
N LYS A 108 -10.05 -21.18 4.40
CA LYS A 108 -8.89 -21.42 5.28
C LYS A 108 -9.30 -21.23 6.74
N PRO A 109 -8.70 -21.98 7.68
CA PRO A 109 -8.93 -21.78 9.10
C PRO A 109 -8.56 -20.36 9.56
N LEU A 110 -9.25 -19.85 10.59
CA LEU A 110 -9.06 -18.48 11.09
C LEU A 110 -7.62 -18.20 11.54
N TYR A 111 -6.93 -19.21 12.08
CA TYR A 111 -5.55 -19.06 12.53
C TYR A 111 -4.59 -18.66 11.40
N VAL A 112 -4.90 -18.98 10.13
CA VAL A 112 -4.08 -18.55 8.99
C VAL A 112 -4.09 -17.03 8.88
N ALA A 113 -5.26 -16.39 9.05
CA ALA A 113 -5.36 -14.93 9.06
C ALA A 113 -4.55 -14.33 10.23
N LEU A 114 -4.59 -14.95 11.40
CA LEU A 114 -3.80 -14.52 12.56
C LEU A 114 -2.28 -14.63 12.32
N LEU A 115 -1.82 -15.70 11.66
CA LEU A 115 -0.42 -15.89 11.30
C LEU A 115 0.03 -14.92 10.19
N SER A 116 -0.85 -14.58 9.25
CA SER A 116 -0.57 -13.61 8.19
C SER A 116 -0.65 -12.15 8.67
N PHE A 117 -1.30 -11.89 9.80
CA PHE A 117 -1.55 -10.54 10.30
C PHE A 117 -0.30 -9.67 10.43
N PRO A 118 0.83 -10.14 11.00
CA PRO A 118 2.06 -9.33 11.08
C PRO A 118 2.61 -8.96 9.69
N ILE A 119 2.55 -9.90 8.74
CA ILE A 119 3.02 -9.68 7.37
C ILE A 119 2.14 -8.64 6.67
N MET A 120 0.82 -8.69 6.89
CA MET A 120 -0.11 -7.70 6.33
C MET A 120 0.08 -6.32 6.95
N ILE A 121 0.34 -6.23 8.27
CA ILE A 121 0.67 -4.96 8.92
C ILE A 121 1.95 -4.38 8.34
N VAL A 122 2.99 -5.18 8.16
CA VAL A 122 4.26 -4.68 7.60
C VAL A 122 4.06 -4.29 6.13
N GLY A 123 3.45 -5.15 5.32
CA GLY A 123 3.21 -4.88 3.89
C GLY A 123 2.37 -3.61 3.68
N GLY A 124 1.15 -3.59 4.21
CA GLY A 124 0.25 -2.45 4.06
C GLY A 124 0.73 -1.21 4.83
N GLY A 125 1.27 -1.39 6.03
CA GLY A 125 1.75 -0.28 6.86
C GLY A 125 2.93 0.48 6.24
N LEU A 126 3.79 -0.20 5.48
CA LEU A 126 4.87 0.47 4.75
C LEU A 126 4.32 1.40 3.67
N GLU A 127 3.27 1.01 2.94
CA GLU A 127 2.64 1.88 1.94
C GLU A 127 2.13 3.19 2.56
N GLU A 128 1.53 3.11 3.75
CA GLU A 128 0.94 4.25 4.46
C GLU A 128 1.97 5.33 4.82
N ILE A 129 3.27 5.00 4.94
CA ILE A 129 4.36 5.98 5.11
C ILE A 129 4.34 7.01 3.97
N GLY A 130 4.11 6.53 2.74
CA GLY A 130 4.00 7.37 1.57
C GLY A 130 2.66 8.11 1.51
N TRP A 131 1.56 7.36 1.59
CA TRP A 131 0.22 7.89 1.36
C TRP A 131 -0.25 8.83 2.48
N ARG A 132 -0.16 8.39 3.74
CA ARG A 132 -0.61 9.15 4.91
C ARG A 132 0.51 9.96 5.55
N GLY A 133 1.75 9.48 5.48
CA GLY A 133 2.89 10.20 6.04
C GLY A 133 3.34 11.39 5.18
N PHE A 134 3.28 11.27 3.85
CA PHE A 134 3.80 12.30 2.95
C PHE A 134 2.71 12.97 2.09
N LEU A 135 1.98 12.20 1.29
CA LEU A 135 1.11 12.77 0.26
C LEU A 135 -0.12 13.47 0.85
N GLN A 136 -0.81 12.82 1.78
CA GLN A 136 -2.01 13.37 2.42
C GLN A 136 -1.74 14.72 3.12
N PRO A 137 -0.74 14.86 4.01
CA PRO A 137 -0.46 16.16 4.65
C PRO A 137 0.00 17.22 3.64
N ALA A 138 0.73 16.82 2.59
CA ALA A 138 1.16 17.75 1.54
C ALA A 138 -0.03 18.33 0.75
N LEU A 139 -1.05 17.51 0.48
CA LEU A 139 -2.30 17.93 -0.17
C LEU A 139 -3.16 18.78 0.78
N GLN A 140 -3.23 18.43 2.06
CA GLN A 140 -4.02 19.17 3.06
C GLN A 140 -3.52 20.60 3.31
N LYS A 141 -2.27 20.92 2.94
CA LYS A 141 -1.77 22.31 2.91
C LYS A 141 -2.45 23.18 1.85
N ARG A 142 -3.18 22.58 0.91
CA ARG A 142 -3.77 23.26 -0.27
C ARG A 142 -5.26 22.97 -0.45
N PHE A 143 -5.73 21.82 0.03
CA PHE A 143 -7.10 21.34 -0.11
C PHE A 143 -7.66 20.98 1.25
N SER A 144 -8.98 20.88 1.36
CA SER A 144 -9.61 20.35 2.58
C SER A 144 -9.21 18.89 2.82
N ALA A 145 -9.43 18.39 4.04
CA ALA A 145 -9.16 17.00 4.36
C ALA A 145 -9.93 16.03 3.44
N PHE A 146 -11.19 16.33 3.15
CA PHE A 146 -12.04 15.53 2.26
C PHE A 146 -11.47 15.45 0.84
N PHE A 147 -11.17 16.59 0.22
CA PHE A 147 -10.62 16.61 -1.14
C PHE A 147 -9.23 15.98 -1.22
N SER A 148 -8.40 16.19 -0.19
CA SER A 148 -7.09 15.53 -0.11
C SER A 148 -7.23 14.02 -0.11
N THR A 149 -8.17 13.48 0.67
CA THR A 149 -8.45 12.03 0.72
C THR A 149 -8.91 11.50 -0.63
N ILE A 150 -9.84 12.18 -1.32
CA ILE A 150 -10.29 11.78 -2.66
C ILE A 150 -9.11 11.71 -3.64
N ILE A 151 -8.26 12.74 -3.65
CA ILE A 151 -7.09 12.80 -4.53
C ILE A 151 -6.13 11.64 -4.23
N VAL A 152 -5.85 11.37 -2.94
CA VAL A 152 -4.99 10.24 -2.55
C VAL A 152 -5.60 8.92 -2.98
N SER A 153 -6.90 8.70 -2.74
CA SER A 153 -7.59 7.46 -3.14
C SER A 153 -7.53 7.23 -4.65
N PHE A 154 -7.68 8.28 -5.46
CA PHE A 154 -7.59 8.16 -6.92
C PHE A 154 -6.17 7.81 -7.38
N ILE A 155 -5.15 8.48 -6.82
CA ILE A 155 -3.74 8.18 -7.12
C ILE A 155 -3.38 6.76 -6.67
N TRP A 156 -3.86 6.33 -5.50
CA TRP A 156 -3.66 5.00 -4.95
C TRP A 156 -4.30 3.92 -5.85
N ALA A 157 -5.51 4.17 -6.37
CA ALA A 157 -6.15 3.26 -7.33
C ALA A 157 -5.35 3.12 -8.63
N ILE A 158 -4.86 4.24 -9.17
CA ILE A 158 -3.96 4.23 -10.35
C ILE A 158 -2.66 3.49 -10.04
N TRP A 159 -2.10 3.67 -8.84
CA TRP A 159 -0.86 2.99 -8.44
C TRP A 159 -1.00 1.47 -8.52
N HIS A 160 -2.15 0.91 -8.13
CA HIS A 160 -2.45 -0.53 -8.21
C HIS A 160 -2.58 -1.06 -9.65
N TRP A 161 -2.75 -0.20 -10.66
CA TRP A 161 -3.14 -0.60 -12.02
C TRP A 161 -2.31 -1.77 -12.63
N PRO A 162 -0.99 -1.87 -12.45
CA PRO A 162 -0.23 -2.99 -13.00
C PRO A 162 -0.57 -4.36 -12.37
N LEU A 163 -1.14 -4.40 -11.17
CA LEU A 163 -1.46 -5.66 -10.46
C LEU A 163 -2.44 -6.54 -11.22
N TRP A 164 -3.36 -5.93 -11.97
CA TRP A 164 -4.32 -6.62 -12.84
C TRP A 164 -3.65 -7.38 -14.00
N PHE A 165 -2.36 -7.18 -14.23
CA PHE A 165 -1.61 -7.83 -15.30
C PHE A 165 -0.56 -8.82 -14.80
N ILE A 166 -0.35 -8.94 -13.47
CA ILE A 166 0.59 -9.88 -12.86
C ILE A 166 -0.14 -11.21 -12.63
N PRO A 167 0.14 -12.28 -13.41
CA PRO A 167 -0.57 -13.55 -13.26
C PRO A 167 -0.36 -14.14 -11.87
N GLY A 168 -1.44 -14.56 -11.21
CA GLY A 168 -1.42 -15.19 -9.88
C GLY A 168 -1.70 -14.24 -8.71
N THR A 169 -1.85 -12.94 -8.95
CA THR A 169 -2.37 -12.00 -7.94
C THR A 169 -3.89 -12.16 -7.77
N ASN A 170 -4.42 -11.72 -6.63
CA ASN A 170 -5.87 -11.70 -6.38
C ASN A 170 -6.64 -10.89 -7.44
N GLN A 171 -6.03 -9.82 -7.97
CA GLN A 171 -6.61 -8.98 -9.02
C GLN A 171 -6.81 -9.74 -10.34
N THR A 172 -5.99 -10.75 -10.61
CA THR A 172 -6.11 -11.60 -11.81
C THR A 172 -7.07 -12.78 -11.64
N GLN A 173 -7.41 -13.16 -10.40
CA GLN A 173 -8.28 -14.31 -10.12
C GLN A 173 -9.76 -14.10 -10.50
N GLY A 174 -10.16 -12.89 -10.90
CA GLY A 174 -11.51 -12.59 -11.41
C GLY A 174 -11.58 -12.35 -12.93
N ILE A 175 -10.50 -12.58 -13.68
CA ILE A 175 -10.37 -12.25 -15.12
C ILE A 175 -10.17 -13.51 -16.00
N LEU A 176 -10.16 -14.71 -15.42
CA LEU A 176 -10.09 -16.00 -16.13
C LEU A 176 -11.12 -16.97 -15.55
#